data_AF-A0A5A7MTP4-F1
#
_entry.id   AF-A0A5A7MTP4-F1
#
_cell.length_a   1.000
_cell.length_b   1.000
_cell.length_c   1.000
_cell.angle_alpha   90.00
_cell.angle_beta   90.00
_cell.angle_gamma   90.00
#
_symmetry.space_group_name_H-M   'P 1'
#
loop_
_entity.id
_entity.type
_entity.pdbx_description
1 polymer ?
#
loop_
_entity_poly.entity_id
_entity_poly.type
_entity_poly.pdbx_seq_one_letter_code
_entity_poly.pdbx_strand_id
1 'polypeptide(L)'
;MPEGAGFDQLDMVFQGLASLSPRKLMALLSNCRKVKVIRLFFVFADRHGHAWLKHLDKSKLDFGKGDRQLVKGGKIHPTYRITVPTEFVTMGQGSDDA
;
A
#
# COMPACT_ATOMS: atom_id res chain seq x y z
N MET A 1 8.78 3.49 -19.87
CA MET A 1 8.79 2.38 -18.90
C MET A 1 7.48 1.63 -19.09
N PRO A 2 7.44 0.30 -19.27
CA PRO A 2 6.18 -0.40 -19.44
C PRO A 2 5.39 -0.20 -18.15
N GLU A 3 4.19 0.40 -18.24
CA GLU A 3 3.46 0.90 -17.07
C GLU A 3 3.03 -0.23 -16.09
N GLY A 4 3.07 -1.51 -16.52
CA GLY A 4 2.73 -2.69 -15.70
C GLY A 4 3.91 -3.45 -15.08
N ALA A 5 5.05 -3.58 -15.78
CA ALA A 5 6.16 -4.44 -15.33
C ALA A 5 6.78 -4.00 -13.98
N GLY A 6 6.61 -2.74 -13.61
CA GLY A 6 7.06 -2.23 -12.32
C GLY A 6 6.19 -2.69 -11.14
N PHE A 7 4.88 -2.86 -11.32
CA PHE A 7 3.97 -3.19 -10.21
C PHE A 7 4.13 -4.65 -9.78
N ASP A 8 4.19 -5.58 -10.72
CA ASP A 8 4.40 -7.00 -10.41
C ASP A 8 5.75 -7.23 -9.74
N GLN A 9 6.81 -6.57 -10.23
CA GLN A 9 8.13 -6.66 -9.62
C GLN A 9 8.14 -6.09 -8.20
N LEU A 10 7.45 -4.97 -7.97
CA LEU A 10 7.29 -4.40 -6.63
C LEU A 10 6.46 -5.33 -5.73
N ASP A 11 5.40 -5.96 -6.25
CA ASP A 11 4.58 -6.91 -5.50
C ASP A 11 5.42 -8.10 -5.01
N MET A 12 6.24 -8.68 -5.89
CA MET A 12 7.17 -9.77 -5.52
C MET A 12 8.18 -9.34 -4.46
N VAL A 13 8.73 -8.11 -4.58
CA VAL A 13 9.63 -7.58 -3.55
C VAL A 13 8.90 -7.46 -2.22
N PHE A 14 7.69 -6.89 -2.21
CA PHE A 14 6.89 -6.72 -0.99
C PHE A 14 6.47 -8.04 -0.37
N GLN A 15 6.21 -9.08 -1.17
CA GLN A 15 5.93 -10.43 -0.67
C GLN A 15 7.07 -10.96 0.21
N GLY A 16 8.33 -10.69 -0.17
CA GLY A 16 9.52 -11.12 0.57
C GLY A 16 9.81 -10.34 1.86
N LEU A 17 9.13 -9.21 2.11
CA LEU A 17 9.39 -8.34 3.27
C LEU A 17 8.72 -8.82 4.56
N ALA A 18 8.68 -10.12 4.83
CA ALA A 18 7.94 -10.70 5.95
C ALA A 18 8.49 -10.35 7.36
N SER A 19 9.78 -10.00 7.48
CA SER A 19 10.50 -9.87 8.76
C SER A 19 10.99 -8.45 9.08
N LEU A 20 10.29 -7.42 8.61
CA LEU A 20 10.67 -6.03 8.91
C LEU A 20 10.47 -5.65 10.38
N SER A 21 11.40 -4.85 10.91
CA SER A 21 11.27 -4.25 12.24
C SER A 21 10.23 -3.12 12.22
N PRO A 22 9.13 -3.21 13.00
CA PRO A 22 8.11 -2.15 13.03
C PRO A 22 8.66 -0.79 13.43
N ARG A 23 9.64 -0.75 14.35
CA ARG A 23 10.26 0.51 14.82
C ARG A 23 11.04 1.21 13.70
N LYS A 24 11.86 0.46 12.96
CA LYS A 24 12.62 1.01 11.82
C LYS A 24 11.67 1.46 10.70
N LEU A 25 10.65 0.66 10.44
CA LEU A 25 9.67 0.95 9.41
C LEU A 25 8.84 2.21 9.74
N MET A 26 8.38 2.35 10.99
CA MET A 26 7.72 3.57 11.46
C MET A 26 8.61 4.80 11.30
N ALA A 27 9.89 4.72 11.67
CA ALA A 27 10.82 5.84 11.50
C ALA A 27 10.99 6.23 10.02
N LEU A 28 11.12 5.25 9.13
CA LEU A 28 11.21 5.48 7.68
C LEU A 28 9.94 6.12 7.11
N LEU A 29 8.77 5.57 7.44
CA LEU A 29 7.48 6.07 6.96
C LEU A 29 7.18 7.47 7.48
N SER A 30 7.50 7.76 8.75
CA SER A 30 7.26 9.08 9.37
C SER A 30 8.15 10.18 8.76
N ASN A 31 9.34 9.82 8.28
CA ASN A 31 10.23 10.76 7.58
C ASN A 31 9.95 10.87 6.07
N CYS A 32 9.07 10.02 5.53
CA CYS A 32 8.73 10.04 4.11
C CYS A 32 7.78 11.21 3.80
N ARG A 33 8.25 12.19 3.01
CA ARG A 33 7.42 13.33 2.59
C ARG A 33 6.57 13.06 1.34
N LYS A 34 6.63 11.86 0.78
CA LYS A 34 5.97 11.52 -0.49
C LYS A 34 4.70 10.72 -0.21
N VAL A 35 3.56 11.41 -0.17
CA VAL A 35 2.24 10.80 0.06
C VAL A 35 1.95 9.61 -0.86
N LYS A 36 2.35 9.69 -2.14
CA LYS A 36 2.17 8.58 -3.10
C LYS A 36 2.92 7.31 -2.66
N VAL A 37 4.12 7.46 -2.09
CA VAL A 37 4.96 6.35 -1.64
C VAL A 37 4.36 5.71 -0.39
N ILE A 38 3.94 6.51 0.60
CA ILE A 38 3.28 6.01 1.81
C ILE A 38 2.02 5.22 1.43
N ARG A 39 1.14 5.80 0.61
CA ARG A 39 -0.08 5.13 0.16
C ARG A 39 0.20 3.83 -0.59
N LEU A 40 1.13 3.85 -1.54
CA LEU A 40 1.50 2.66 -2.32
C LEU A 40 2.12 1.57 -1.43
N PHE A 41 2.97 1.94 -0.47
CA PHE A 41 3.54 1.02 0.50
C PHE A 41 2.45 0.23 1.21
N PHE A 42 1.39 0.91 1.66
CA PHE A 42 0.29 0.25 2.36
C PHE A 42 -0.63 -0.56 1.46
N VAL A 43 -0.78 -0.21 0.17
CA VAL A 43 -1.47 -1.07 -0.80
C VAL A 43 -0.80 -2.45 -0.86
N PHE A 44 0.53 -2.49 -1.00
CA PHE A 44 1.27 -3.76 -1.02
C PHE A 44 1.31 -4.44 0.36
N ALA A 45 1.49 -3.67 1.43
CA ALA A 45 1.57 -4.23 2.78
C ALA A 45 0.26 -4.91 3.21
N ASP A 46 -0.88 -4.28 2.95
CA ASP A 46 -2.20 -4.85 3.26
C ASP A 46 -2.48 -6.09 2.40
N ARG A 47 -2.08 -6.07 1.11
CA ARG A 47 -2.25 -7.21 0.18
C ARG A 47 -1.58 -8.49 0.69
N HIS A 48 -0.37 -8.39 1.24
CA HIS A 48 0.40 -9.55 1.74
C HIS A 48 0.15 -9.89 3.21
N GLY A 49 -0.63 -9.08 3.94
CA GLY A 49 -1.05 -9.38 5.31
C GLY A 49 0.11 -9.53 6.31
N HIS A 50 1.20 -8.77 6.13
CA HIS A 50 2.42 -8.92 6.92
C HIS A 50 2.21 -8.78 8.43
N ALA A 51 2.82 -9.65 9.23
CA ALA A 51 2.64 -9.66 10.69
C ALA A 51 3.11 -8.35 11.37
N TRP A 52 4.10 -7.65 10.80
CA TRP A 52 4.57 -6.36 11.33
C TRP A 52 3.60 -5.21 11.10
N LEU A 53 2.64 -5.35 10.17
CA LEU A 53 1.70 -4.29 9.79
C LEU A 53 0.80 -3.87 10.95
N LYS A 54 0.35 -4.82 11.77
CA LYS A 54 -0.47 -4.56 12.97
C LYS A 54 0.24 -3.74 14.04
N HIS A 55 1.56 -3.63 13.96
CA HIS A 55 2.38 -2.85 14.89
C HIS A 55 2.68 -1.44 14.37
N LEU A 56 2.21 -1.07 13.19
CA LEU A 56 2.35 0.28 12.65
C LEU A 56 1.20 1.17 13.10
N ASP A 57 1.54 2.28 13.72
CA ASP A 57 0.59 3.31 14.12
C ASP A 57 0.29 4.24 12.93
N LYS A 58 -0.70 3.85 12.12
CA LYS A 58 -1.12 4.60 10.91
C LYS A 58 -1.55 6.04 11.24
N SER A 59 -1.96 6.34 12.48
CA SER A 59 -2.38 7.70 12.89
C SER A 59 -1.23 8.72 12.88
N LYS A 60 0.02 8.25 12.97
CA LYS A 60 1.23 9.08 12.95
C LYS A 60 1.77 9.34 11.54
N LEU A 61 1.13 8.82 10.50
CA LEU A 61 1.59 8.91 9.13
C LEU A 61 0.72 9.87 8.32
N ASP A 62 1.36 10.69 7.48
CA ASP A 62 0.65 11.59 6.57
C ASP A 62 0.27 10.86 5.28
N PHE A 63 -0.99 10.43 5.22
CA PHE A 63 -1.60 9.90 3.98
C PHE A 63 -2.06 11.01 3.04
N GLY A 64 -1.92 12.29 3.39
CA GLY A 64 -2.40 13.42 2.60
C GLY A 64 -3.91 13.40 2.34
N LYS A 65 -4.37 14.37 1.54
CA LYS A 65 -5.80 14.56 1.24
C LYS A 65 -6.11 14.35 -0.24
N GLY A 66 -7.34 13.93 -0.51
CA GLY A 66 -7.87 13.70 -1.86
C GLY A 66 -7.27 12.49 -2.57
N ASP A 67 -7.59 12.39 -3.86
CA ASP A 67 -7.16 11.27 -4.71
C ASP A 67 -5.76 11.49 -5.27
N ARG A 68 -5.07 10.39 -5.55
CA ARG A 68 -3.72 10.40 -6.12
C ARG A 68 -3.66 9.47 -7.32
N GLN A 69 -3.47 10.03 -8.51
CA GLN A 69 -3.19 9.20 -9.68
C GLN A 69 -1.74 8.75 -9.69
N LEU A 70 -1.51 7.43 -9.66
CA LEU A 70 -0.18 6.83 -9.82
C LEU A 70 -0.04 6.17 -11.20
N VAL A 71 -1.08 5.45 -11.66
CA VAL A 71 -1.14 4.84 -13.01
C VAL A 71 -2.29 5.45 -13.81
N LYS A 72 -2.09 5.72 -15.10
CA LYS A 72 -3.17 6.13 -16.01
C LYS A 72 -4.00 4.91 -16.41
N GLY A 73 -5.33 5.03 -16.41
CA GLY A 73 -6.22 3.91 -16.72
C GLY A 73 -6.36 2.83 -15.62
N GLY A 74 -5.69 3.00 -14.47
CA GLY A 74 -5.91 2.17 -13.29
C GLY A 74 -7.21 2.50 -12.55
N LYS A 75 -7.51 1.76 -11.49
CA LYS A 75 -8.66 1.99 -10.60
C LYS A 75 -8.22 2.58 -9.28
N ILE A 76 -9.09 3.37 -8.64
CA ILE A 76 -8.79 3.96 -7.34
C ILE A 76 -8.89 2.90 -6.24
N HIS A 77 -7.82 2.72 -5.46
CA HIS A 77 -7.86 1.90 -4.25
C HIS A 77 -8.72 2.61 -3.20
N PRO A 78 -9.76 1.96 -2.64
CA PRO A 78 -10.74 2.64 -1.79
C PRO A 78 -10.14 3.15 -0.48
N THR A 79 -9.32 2.35 0.20
CA THR A 79 -8.69 2.73 1.48
C THR A 79 -7.68 3.86 1.33
N TYR A 80 -6.74 3.72 0.39
CA TYR A 80 -5.62 4.65 0.23
C TYR A 80 -5.85 5.75 -0.80
N ARG A 81 -6.99 5.75 -1.48
CA ARG A 81 -7.38 6.75 -2.49
C ARG A 81 -6.28 7.03 -3.51
N ILE A 82 -5.63 5.98 -4.00
CA ILE A 82 -4.53 6.04 -4.98
C ILE A 82 -4.89 5.15 -6.18
N THR A 83 -4.66 5.63 -7.39
CA THR A 83 -4.93 4.87 -8.62
C THR A 83 -3.86 3.82 -8.85
N VAL A 84 -4.23 2.55 -8.83
CA VAL A 84 -3.35 1.38 -9.02
C VAL A 84 -3.91 0.51 -10.15
N PRO A 85 -3.14 -0.45 -10.69
CA PRO A 85 -3.70 -1.44 -11.61
C PRO A 85 -4.88 -2.20 -10.97
N THR A 86 -5.79 -2.71 -11.79
CA THR A 86 -7.11 -3.20 -11.34
C THR A 86 -6.99 -4.36 -10.35
N GLU A 87 -6.00 -5.21 -10.53
CA GLU A 87 -5.64 -6.37 -9.70
C GLU A 87 -5.17 -6.03 -8.28
N PHE A 88 -4.83 -4.76 -8.03
CA PHE A 88 -4.49 -4.23 -6.70
C PHE A 88 -5.66 -3.51 -6.04
N VAL A 89 -6.82 -3.44 -6.71
CA VAL A 89 -8.08 -2.96 -6.12
C VAL A 89 -8.88 -4.16 -5.64
N THR A 90 -8.42 -4.79 -4.56
CA THR A 90 -9.20 -5.84 -3.89
C THR A 90 -9.48 -5.37 -2.47
N MET A 91 -10.74 -5.02 -2.23
CA MET A 91 -11.25 -4.91 -0.87
C MET A 91 -11.28 -6.30 -0.25
N GLY A 92 -11.01 -6.38 1.05
CA GLY A 92 -11.23 -7.61 1.81
C GLY A 92 -12.60 -8.20 1.52
N GLN A 93 -12.67 -9.52 1.60
CA GLN A 93 -13.89 -10.28 1.71
C GLN A 93 -14.91 -9.49 2.55
N GLY A 94 -16.04 -9.15 1.95
CA GLY A 94 -17.25 -8.95 2.73
C GLY A 94 -17.46 -10.24 3.52
N SER A 95 -17.56 -10.10 4.83
CA SER A 95 -18.46 -10.92 5.61
C SER A 95 -19.83 -10.86 4.94
N ASP A 96 -20.15 -11.86 4.11
CA ASP A 96 -21.54 -12.24 3.88
C ASP A 96 -21.84 -13.31 4.94
N ASP A 97 -22.52 -12.86 5.99
CA ASP A 97 -23.31 -13.73 6.86
C ASP A 97 -24.38 -14.43 6.00
N ALA A 98 -24.31 -15.76 5.94
CA ALA A 98 -25.44 -16.65 5.67
C ALA A 98 -25.21 -18.00 6.36
#